data_AF-A0A1A6FK89-F1
#
_entry.id   AF-A0A1A6FK89-F1
#
_cell.length_a   1.000
_cell.length_b   1.000
_cell.length_c   1.000
_cell.angle_alpha   90.00
_cell.angle_beta   90.00
_cell.angle_gamma   90.00
#
_symmetry.space_group_name_H-M   'P 1'
#
loop_
_entity.id
_entity.type
_entity.pdbx_description
1 polymer ?
#
loop_
_entity_poly.entity_id
_entity_poly.type
_entity_poly.pdbx_seq_one_letter_code
_entity_poly.pdbx_strand_id
1 'polypeptide(L)' 'MLVIVSNATRIALTAAGGDVSVGAVDFAPHVVIDRELITGQNPRSDHPIAVALVAALDRSLAPK' A
#
# COMPACT_ATOMS: atom_id res chain seq x y z
N MET A 1 -7.80 -0.65 -4.45
CA MET A 1 -7.61 0.40 -5.47
C MET A 1 -6.23 0.19 -6.07
N LEU A 2 -6.19 -0.16 -7.35
CA LEU A 2 -4.97 -0.50 -8.07
C LEU A 2 -4.15 0.75 -8.36
N VAL A 3 -2.93 0.86 -7.81
CA VAL A 3 -1.94 1.82 -8.34
C VAL A 3 -0.84 1.02 -8.99
N ILE A 4 -1.00 0.66 -10.28
CA ILE A 4 0.18 0.45 -11.11
C ILE A 4 0.87 1.80 -11.10
N VAL A 5 1.97 1.92 -10.33
CA VAL A 5 2.63 3.21 -10.17
C VAL A 5 3.37 3.50 -11.46
N SER A 6 2.67 4.12 -12.40
CA SER A 6 3.29 4.70 -13.57
C SER A 6 4.43 5.62 -13.13
N ASN A 7 5.44 5.82 -13.98
CA ASN A 7 6.57 6.67 -13.63
C ASN A 7 6.11 8.09 -13.23
N ALA A 8 5.07 8.62 -13.90
CA ALA A 8 4.47 9.91 -13.56
C ALA A 8 3.87 9.92 -12.14
N THR A 9 3.16 8.87 -11.74
CA THR A 9 2.61 8.74 -10.38
C THR A 9 3.71 8.68 -9.33
N ARG A 10 4.80 7.95 -9.58
CA ARG A 10 5.95 7.89 -8.66
C ARG A 10 6.56 9.27 -8.43
N ILE A 11 6.78 10.01 -9.51
CA ILE A 11 7.36 11.36 -9.45
C ILE A 11 6.46 12.28 -8.63
N ALA A 12 5.15 12.28 -8.89
CA ALA A 12 4.21 13.12 -8.16
C ALA A 12 4.19 12.80 -6.65
N LEU A 13 4.16 11.51 -6.28
CA LEU A 13 4.17 11.07 -4.88
C LEU A 13 5.48 11.44 -4.18
N THR A 14 6.63 11.25 -4.86
CA THR A 14 7.94 11.60 -4.32
C THR A 14 8.08 13.13 -4.14
N ALA A 15 7.62 13.91 -5.13
CA ALA A 15 7.63 15.37 -5.07
C ALA A 15 6.73 15.93 -3.96
N ALA A 16 5.66 15.21 -3.61
CA ALA A 16 4.81 15.51 -2.47
C ALA A 16 5.42 15.08 -1.12
N GLY A 17 6.64 14.53 -1.10
CA GLY A 17 7.35 14.09 0.10
C GLY A 17 7.06 12.65 0.52
N GLY A 18 6.37 11.86 -0.29
CA GLY A 18 6.13 10.45 -0.02
C GLY A 18 7.37 9.59 -0.29
N ASP A 19 7.59 8.58 0.56
CA ASP A 19 8.53 7.51 0.28
C ASP A 19 7.86 6.48 -0.65
N VAL A 20 8.45 6.23 -1.81
CA VAL A 20 7.86 5.39 -2.86
C VAL A 20 8.74 4.18 -3.14
N SER A 21 8.36 3.05 -2.57
CA SER A 21 9.00 1.75 -2.78
C SER A 21 8.30 0.91 -3.86
N VAL A 22 9.01 -0.07 -4.39
CA VAL A 22 8.47 -1.15 -5.23
C VAL A 22 9.00 -2.49 -4.70
N GLY A 23 8.21 -3.55 -4.84
CA GLY A 23 8.65 -4.90 -4.50
C GLY A 23 9.83 -5.35 -5.37
N ALA A 24 10.69 -6.20 -4.81
CA ALA A 24 11.88 -6.70 -5.49
C ALA A 24 11.59 -7.62 -6.69
N VAL A 25 10.39 -8.19 -6.74
CA VAL A 25 9.96 -9.10 -7.81
C VAL A 25 8.82 -8.46 -8.58
N ASP A 26 9.02 -8.31 -9.89
CA ASP A 26 8.01 -7.75 -10.78
C ASP A 26 6.70 -8.52 -10.70
N PHE A 27 5.60 -7.76 -10.61
CA PHE A 27 4.23 -8.28 -10.50
C PHE A 27 3.96 -9.18 -9.28
N ALA A 28 4.87 -9.30 -8.32
CA ALA A 28 4.58 -9.92 -7.03
C ALA A 28 3.75 -8.94 -6.18
N PRO A 29 2.85 -9.43 -5.30
CA PRO A 29 2.16 -8.58 -4.35
C PRO A 29 3.15 -7.80 -3.49
N HIS A 30 2.90 -6.50 -3.28
CA HIS A 30 3.69 -5.67 -2.39
C HIS A 30 2.76 -4.71 -1.66
N VAL A 31 2.71 -4.84 -0.33
CA VAL A 31 1.87 -4.06 0.56
C VAL A 31 2.75 -3.35 1.57
N VAL A 32 2.55 -2.05 1.74
CA VAL A 32 3.22 -1.24 2.76
C VAL A 32 2.14 -0.65 3.66
N ILE A 33 2.37 -0.73 4.98
CA ILE A 33 1.51 -0.16 6.00
C ILE A 33 2.34 0.90 6.74
N ASP A 34 1.96 2.17 6.59
CA ASP A 34 2.51 3.29 7.37
C ASP A 34 1.37 3.92 8.17
N ARG A 35 1.31 3.56 9.46
CA ARG A 35 0.24 3.97 10.38
C ARG A 35 -1.14 3.65 9.80
N GLU A 36 -1.93 4.65 9.41
CA GLU A 36 -3.26 4.50 8.82
C GLU A 36 -3.24 4.36 7.28
N LEU A 37 -2.10 4.61 6.62
CA LEU A 37 -1.95 4.50 5.19
C LEU A 37 -1.55 3.06 4.80
N ILE A 38 -2.43 2.39 4.05
CA ILE A 38 -2.18 1.06 3.48
C ILE A 38 -2.10 1.20 1.95
N THR A 39 -0.99 0.78 1.36
CA THR A 39 -0.77 0.85 -0.09
C THR A 39 -0.53 -0.53 -0.70
N GLY A 40 -0.77 -0.65 -2.01
CA GLY A 40 -0.44 -1.86 -2.77
C GLY A 40 0.00 -1.54 -4.19
N GLN A 41 1.03 -2.25 -4.67
CA GLN A 41 1.70 -1.95 -5.93
C GLN A 41 0.92 -2.37 -7.20
N ASN A 42 0.09 -3.41 -7.13
CA ASN A 42 -0.49 -4.03 -8.34
C ASN A 42 -1.76 -4.83 -8.01
N PRO A 43 -2.51 -5.38 -8.99
CA PRO A 43 -3.81 -5.99 -8.73
C PRO A 43 -3.70 -7.22 -7.84
N ARG A 44 -2.57 -7.95 -7.92
CA ARG A 44 -2.30 -9.12 -7.07
C ARG A 44 -2.09 -8.77 -5.59
N SER A 45 -1.99 -7.48 -5.27
CA SER A 45 -1.95 -6.98 -3.89
C SER A 45 -3.34 -6.84 -3.27
N ASP A 46 -4.42 -7.11 -3.99
CA ASP A 46 -5.81 -6.95 -3.51
C ASP A 46 -6.12 -7.73 -2.23
N HIS A 47 -5.84 -9.03 -2.20
CA HIS A 47 -6.06 -9.90 -1.05
C HIS A 47 -5.20 -9.51 0.15
N PRO A 48 -3.87 -9.31 0.01
CA PRO A 48 -3.06 -8.89 1.16
C PRO A 48 -3.41 -7.46 1.64
N ILE A 49 -3.87 -6.55 0.77
CA ILE A 49 -4.43 -5.26 1.20
C ILE A 49 -5.68 -5.48 2.06
N ALA A 50 -6.60 -6.35 1.64
CA ALA A 50 -7.83 -6.61 2.39
C ALA A 50 -7.53 -7.16 3.79
N VAL A 51 -6.57 -8.10 3.88
CA VAL A 51 -6.10 -8.63 5.17
C VAL A 51 -5.52 -7.52 6.05
N ALA A 52 -4.66 -6.66 5.50
CA ALA A 52 -4.06 -5.54 6.23
C ALA A 52 -5.12 -4.54 6.72
N LEU A 53 -6.13 -4.26 5.90
CA LEU A 53 -7.22 -3.35 6.23
C LEU A 53 -8.07 -3.88 7.38
N VAL A 54 -8.51 -5.15 7.31
CA VAL A 54 -9.28 -5.77 8.39
C VAL A 54 -8.50 -5.72 9.71
N ALA A 55 -7.22 -6.09 9.68
CA ALA A 55 -6.37 -6.02 10.87
C ALA A 55 -6.23 -4.60 11.42
N ALA A 56 -6.20 -3.57 10.57
CA ALA A 56 -6.15 -2.18 11.00
C ALA A 56 -7.47 -1.73 11.65
N LEU A 57 -8.60 -2.15 11.11
CA LEU A 57 -9.92 -1.89 11.69
C LEU A 57 -10.06 -2.57 13.06
N ASP A 58 -9.64 -3.84 13.18
CA ASP A 58 -9.68 -4.56 14.46
C ASP A 58 -8.86 -3.85 15.54
N ARG A 59 -7.66 -3.36 15.20
CA ARG A 59 -6.84 -2.55 16.13
C ARG A 59 -7.51 -1.23 16.50
N SER A 60 -8.18 -0.58 15.56
CA SER A 60 -8.90 0.69 15.80
C SER A 60 -10.08 0.51 16.75
N LEU A 61 -10.75 -0.64 16.68
CA LEU A 61 -11.91 -0.97 17.51
C LEU A 61 -11.56 -1.62 18.85
N ALA A 62 -10.30 -2.00 19.07
CA ALA A 62 -9.87 -2.62 20.32
C ALA A 62 -10.03 -1.64 21.51
N PRO A 63 -10.47 -2.12 22.68
CA PRO A 63 -10.49 -1.32 23.90
C PRO A 63 -9.07 -0.81 24.22
N LYS A 64 -8.97 0.45 24.64
CA LYS A 64 -7.71 1.07 25.06
C LYS A 64 -7.26 0.60 26.43
#